data_AF-A0AAJ7RJG1-F1
#
_entry.id   AF-A0AAJ7RJG1-F1
#
_cell.length_a   1.000
_cell.length_b   1.000
_cell.length_c   1.000
_cell.angle_alpha   90.00
_cell.angle_beta   90.00
_cell.angle_gamma   90.00
#
_symmetry.space_group_name_H-M   'P 1'
#
loop_
_entity.id
_entity.type
_entity.pdbx_description
1 polymer ?
#
loop_
_entity_poly.entity_id
_entity_poly.type
_entity_poly.pdbx_seq_one_letter_code
_entity_poly.pdbx_strand_id
1 'polypeptide(L)'
;MVRFVVTALVILAGSAVHPQDIRNGIVLHRTATPSGSRPESREAAISKTLREISDGHFESNDSNLIARIKESIVAAARSVPDPAASLEAGANRAQDFVSSLTSAYTTAILRATSAPEAQRTLARFQDSVQQIVDFAKSGKFLTGLA
;
A
#
# COMPACT_ATOMS: atom_id res chain seq x y z
N MET A 1 -11.65 0.47 -38.67
CA MET A 1 -11.73 1.27 -37.43
C MET A 1 -12.01 0.33 -36.27
N VAL A 2 -11.01 0.04 -35.43
CA VAL A 2 -11.15 -0.90 -34.31
C VAL A 2 -11.48 -0.09 -33.06
N ARG A 3 -12.66 -0.33 -32.48
CA ARG A 3 -13.09 0.21 -31.18
C ARG A 3 -12.40 -0.59 -30.09
N PHE A 4 -11.54 0.05 -29.30
CA PHE A 4 -10.96 -0.56 -28.11
C PHE A 4 -11.91 -0.34 -26.93
N VAL A 5 -12.57 -1.42 -26.51
CA VAL A 5 -13.27 -1.50 -25.23
C VAL A 5 -12.22 -1.89 -24.19
N VAL A 6 -11.80 -0.94 -23.35
CA VAL A 6 -10.94 -1.23 -22.20
C VAL A 6 -11.82 -1.26 -20.96
N THR A 7 -12.29 -2.45 -20.61
CA THR A 7 -13.00 -2.70 -19.35
C THR A 7 -12.05 -3.44 -18.43
N ALA A 8 -11.33 -2.72 -17.58
CA ALA A 8 -10.69 -3.29 -16.40
C ALA A 8 -11.56 -2.98 -15.19
N LEU A 9 -12.59 -3.81 -14.99
CA LEU A 9 -13.43 -3.79 -13.79
C LEU A 9 -12.78 -4.72 -12.77
N VAL A 10 -12.08 -4.16 -11.78
CA VAL A 10 -11.69 -4.90 -10.57
C VAL A 10 -12.93 -5.01 -9.70
N ILE A 11 -13.60 -6.17 -9.76
CA ILE A 11 -14.71 -6.50 -8.85
C ILE A 11 -14.07 -6.98 -7.54
N LEU A 12 -14.07 -6.11 -6.53
CA LEU A 12 -13.74 -6.49 -5.16
C LEU A 12 -15.01 -7.03 -4.48
N ALA A 13 -15.09 -8.34 -4.32
CA ALA A 13 -16.21 -9.00 -3.65
C ALA A 13 -16.08 -8.88 -2.12
N GLY A 14 -16.88 -7.97 -1.54
CA GLY A 14 -17.72 -8.15 -0.35
C GLY A 14 -17.13 -8.54 1.02
N SER A 15 -17.28 -7.62 1.98
CA SER A 15 -18.11 -7.88 3.17
C SER A 15 -18.72 -6.58 3.68
N ALA A 16 -20.04 -6.60 3.89
CA ALA A 16 -20.86 -5.46 4.27
C ALA A 16 -20.48 -4.90 5.65
N VAL A 17 -20.10 -3.61 5.69
CA VAL A 17 -19.95 -2.87 6.95
C VAL A 17 -21.28 -2.19 7.24
N HIS A 18 -21.95 -2.64 8.31
CA HIS A 18 -23.11 -1.95 8.87
C HIS A 18 -22.67 -0.57 9.43
N PRO A 19 -23.45 0.49 9.21
CA PRO A 19 -23.08 1.84 9.63
C PRO A 19 -23.59 2.10 11.05
N GLN A 20 -22.73 2.38 12.03
CA GLN A 20 -23.07 3.21 13.20
C GLN A 20 -21.90 4.01 13.78
N ASP A 21 -22.22 5.28 14.01
CA ASP A 21 -21.68 6.23 14.99
C ASP A 21 -20.33 6.92 14.74
N ILE A 22 -20.41 8.04 14.03
CA ILE A 22 -19.50 9.17 14.20
C ILE A 22 -20.01 9.98 15.40
N ARG A 23 -19.41 9.78 16.59
CA ARG A 23 -19.44 10.76 17.68
C ARG A 23 -18.08 10.88 18.37
N ASN A 24 -17.59 12.11 18.34
CA ASN A 24 -16.43 12.65 19.05
C ASN A 24 -16.02 11.89 20.32
N GLY A 25 -14.78 11.39 20.32
CA GLY A 25 -14.07 10.95 21.52
C GLY A 25 -12.57 10.98 21.25
N ILE A 26 -11.91 12.02 21.72
CA ILE A 26 -10.44 12.14 21.74
C ILE A 26 -9.89 10.97 22.55
N VAL A 27 -9.20 10.03 21.90
CA VAL A 27 -8.45 8.99 22.59
C VAL A 27 -6.99 9.43 22.70
N LEU A 28 -6.66 10.03 23.84
CA LEU A 28 -5.28 10.23 24.28
C LEU A 28 -4.69 8.88 24.70
N HIS A 29 -3.87 8.26 23.86
CA HIS A 29 -2.94 7.21 24.30
C HIS A 29 -1.51 7.69 24.22
N ARG A 30 -0.99 8.12 25.38
CA ARG A 30 0.43 8.21 25.68
C ARG A 30 0.73 7.26 26.84
N THR A 31 1.42 6.17 26.55
CA THR A 31 2.46 5.62 27.43
C THR A 31 3.60 5.14 26.53
N ALA A 32 4.73 5.83 26.63
CA ALA A 32 5.93 5.53 25.88
C ALA A 32 6.70 4.37 26.52
N THR A 33 7.26 3.49 25.68
CA THR A 33 8.56 2.86 25.94
C THR A 33 9.46 3.12 24.73
N PRO A 34 10.68 3.67 24.91
CA PRO A 34 11.60 3.93 23.82
C PRO A 34 12.44 2.68 23.58
N SER A 35 12.18 1.96 22.49
CA SER A 35 13.03 0.85 22.05
C SER A 35 13.09 0.80 20.53
N GLY A 36 14.27 1.12 19.99
CA GLY A 36 14.74 0.81 18.64
C GLY A 36 13.97 1.40 17.45
N SER A 37 14.53 2.44 16.81
CA SER A 37 14.37 2.78 15.38
C SER A 37 12.96 2.56 14.76
N ARG A 38 12.16 3.61 14.81
CA ARG A 38 10.68 3.67 14.86
C ARG A 38 9.93 3.24 13.58
N PRO A 39 8.91 2.35 13.65
CA PRO A 39 7.96 2.09 12.55
C PRO A 39 7.20 3.34 12.08
N GLU A 40 6.99 4.34 12.96
CA GLU A 40 6.36 5.61 12.58
C GLU A 40 7.17 6.43 11.55
N SER A 41 8.50 6.32 11.55
CA SER A 41 9.33 7.01 10.55
C SER A 41 9.22 6.36 9.18
N ARG A 42 8.96 5.05 9.13
CA ARG A 42 8.75 4.31 7.88
C ARG A 42 7.38 4.63 7.30
N GLU A 43 6.34 4.57 8.12
CA GLU A 43 4.97 4.88 7.69
C GLU A 43 4.82 6.33 7.23
N ALA A 44 5.44 7.27 7.93
CA ALA A 44 5.48 8.67 7.52
C ALA A 44 6.18 8.85 6.16
N ALA A 45 7.27 8.11 5.92
CA ALA A 45 7.98 8.17 4.64
C ALA A 45 7.16 7.57 3.49
N ILE A 46 6.50 6.41 3.70
CA ILE A 46 5.61 5.81 2.69
C ILE A 46 4.46 6.79 2.38
N SER A 47 3.81 7.33 3.41
CA SER A 47 2.73 8.30 3.26
C SER A 47 3.18 9.56 2.52
N LYS A 48 4.39 10.05 2.80
CA LYS A 48 5.00 11.18 2.10
C LYS A 48 5.20 10.86 0.61
N THR A 49 5.81 9.73 0.28
CA THR A 49 6.04 9.35 -1.12
C THR A 49 4.73 9.12 -1.88
N LEU A 50 3.72 8.52 -1.25
CA LEU A 50 2.39 8.36 -1.87
C LEU A 50 1.71 9.70 -2.14
N ARG A 51 1.90 10.70 -1.26
CA ARG A 51 1.45 12.07 -1.51
C ARG A 51 2.20 12.69 -2.68
N GLU A 52 3.52 12.58 -2.72
CA GLU A 52 4.35 13.06 -3.84
C GLU A 52 3.89 12.44 -5.18
N ILE A 53 3.64 11.12 -5.22
CA ILE A 53 3.09 10.42 -6.39
C ILE A 53 1.74 11.02 -6.79
N SER A 54 0.83 11.22 -5.83
CA SER A 54 -0.49 11.82 -6.09
C SER A 54 -0.37 13.23 -6.70
N ASP A 55 0.64 13.96 -6.25
CA ASP A 55 0.98 15.30 -6.74
C ASP A 55 1.73 15.28 -8.09
N GLY A 56 2.01 14.10 -8.65
CA GLY A 56 2.71 13.93 -9.93
C GLY A 56 4.23 14.05 -9.80
N HIS A 57 4.74 14.06 -8.57
CA HIS A 57 6.17 14.07 -8.28
C HIS A 57 6.65 12.64 -8.06
N PHE A 58 7.46 12.15 -8.99
CA PHE A 58 7.97 10.79 -8.96
C PHE A 58 9.49 10.76 -8.76
N GLU A 59 9.96 9.79 -7.96
CA GLU A 59 11.36 9.36 -8.01
C GLU A 59 11.68 8.71 -9.37
N SER A 60 12.97 8.49 -9.64
CA SER A 60 13.43 7.80 -10.85
C SER A 60 12.86 6.37 -10.98
N ASN A 61 12.60 5.69 -9.86
CA ASN A 61 11.88 4.43 -9.80
C ASN A 61 11.25 4.25 -8.41
N ASP A 62 10.37 3.27 -8.26
CA ASP A 62 9.60 3.05 -7.02
C ASP A 62 10.27 2.06 -6.06
N SER A 63 11.52 1.65 -6.30
CA SER A 63 12.18 0.57 -5.54
C SER A 63 12.28 0.88 -4.05
N ASN A 64 12.56 2.14 -3.69
CA ASN A 64 12.63 2.58 -2.29
C ASN A 64 11.27 2.51 -1.60
N LEU A 65 10.21 2.92 -2.31
CA LEU A 65 8.84 2.84 -1.82
C LEU A 65 8.45 1.38 -1.60
N ILE A 66 8.71 0.52 -2.59
CA ILE A 66 8.44 -0.91 -2.54
C ILE A 66 9.20 -1.59 -1.40
N ALA A 67 10.47 -1.26 -1.19
CA ALA A 67 11.26 -1.80 -0.08
C ALA A 67 10.64 -1.45 1.28
N ARG A 68 10.27 -0.18 1.48
CA ARG A 68 9.63 0.28 2.74
C ARG A 68 8.28 -0.38 2.96
N ILE A 69 7.47 -0.55 1.90
CA ILE A 69 6.19 -1.27 1.98
C ILE A 69 6.41 -2.72 2.40
N LYS A 70 7.35 -3.44 1.76
CA LYS A 70 7.69 -4.84 2.11
C LYS A 70 8.12 -4.96 3.56
N GLU A 71 8.96 -4.04 4.05
CA GLU A 71 9.35 -4.02 5.45
C GLU A 71 8.19 -3.75 6.42
N SER A 72 7.22 -2.91 6.04
CA SER A 72 6.01 -2.68 6.84
C SER A 72 5.11 -3.92 6.89
N ILE A 73 4.95 -4.63 5.76
CA ILE A 73 4.25 -5.92 5.71
C ILE A 73 4.91 -6.95 6.64
N VAL A 74 6.25 -7.05 6.60
CA VAL A 74 7.01 -7.93 7.50
C VAL A 74 6.82 -7.53 8.96
N ALA A 75 6.86 -6.24 9.27
CA ALA A 75 6.66 -5.76 10.63
C ALA A 75 5.26 -6.07 11.15
N ALA A 76 4.23 -5.92 10.32
CA ALA A 76 2.85 -6.27 10.66
C ALA A 76 2.72 -7.77 10.96
N ALA A 77 3.23 -8.64 10.08
CA ALA A 77 3.21 -10.08 10.30
C ALA A 77 3.94 -10.48 11.59
N ARG A 78 5.13 -9.92 11.85
CA ARG A 78 5.94 -10.24 13.04
C ARG A 78 5.37 -9.72 14.35
N SER A 79 4.50 -8.71 14.30
CA SER A 79 3.85 -8.19 15.51
C SER A 79 2.84 -9.16 16.12
N VAL A 80 2.46 -10.21 15.38
CA VAL A 80 1.49 -11.21 15.79
C VAL A 80 2.19 -12.55 16.06
N PRO A 81 2.15 -13.08 17.30
CA PRO A 81 2.82 -14.34 17.64
C PRO A 81 2.19 -15.59 17.02
N ASP A 82 0.87 -15.57 16.80
CA ASP A 82 0.16 -16.70 16.21
C ASP A 82 0.47 -16.81 14.70
N PRO A 83 0.91 -17.97 14.18
CA PRO A 83 1.31 -18.11 12.78
C PRO A 83 0.19 -17.84 11.76
N ALA A 84 -1.06 -18.21 12.07
CA ALA A 84 -2.18 -18.00 11.15
C ALA A 84 -2.58 -16.52 11.13
N ALA A 85 -2.69 -15.89 12.30
CA ALA A 85 -2.98 -14.46 12.42
C ALA A 85 -1.81 -13.58 11.95
N SER A 86 -0.57 -14.08 11.98
CA SER A 86 0.62 -13.41 11.40
C SER A 86 0.52 -13.33 9.88
N LEU A 87 0.12 -14.42 9.22
CA LEU A 87 -0.13 -14.44 7.78
C LEU A 87 -1.24 -13.46 7.41
N GLU A 88 -2.34 -13.48 8.15
CA GLU A 88 -3.47 -12.57 7.95
C GLU A 88 -3.05 -11.10 8.14
N ALA A 89 -2.30 -10.78 9.20
CA ALA A 89 -1.81 -9.43 9.46
C ALA A 89 -0.91 -8.92 8.33
N GLY A 90 0.01 -9.75 7.83
CA GLY A 90 0.85 -9.40 6.67
C GLY A 90 0.03 -9.20 5.39
N ALA A 91 -0.92 -10.09 5.13
CA ALA A 91 -1.79 -10.02 3.95
C ALA A 91 -2.68 -8.77 3.98
N ASN A 92 -3.33 -8.48 5.11
CA ASN A 92 -4.15 -7.28 5.29
C ASN A 92 -3.30 -6.02 5.10
N ARG A 93 -2.08 -6.01 5.65
CA ARG A 93 -1.17 -4.88 5.46
C ARG A 93 -0.77 -4.67 4.00
N ALA A 94 -0.54 -5.76 3.26
CA ALA A 94 -0.26 -5.68 1.83
C ALA A 94 -1.46 -5.11 1.04
N GLN A 95 -2.68 -5.51 1.40
CA GLN A 95 -3.91 -4.99 0.80
C GLN A 95 -4.09 -3.48 1.05
N ASP A 96 -3.82 -3.00 2.26
CA ASP A 96 -3.84 -1.57 2.58
C ASP A 96 -2.90 -0.76 1.67
N PHE A 97 -1.69 -1.28 1.43
CA PHE A 97 -0.73 -0.62 0.58
C PHE A 97 -1.11 -0.68 -0.90
N VAL A 98 -1.68 -1.79 -1.38
CA VAL A 98 -2.23 -1.86 -2.74
C VAL A 98 -3.35 -0.83 -2.93
N SER A 99 -4.24 -0.69 -1.95
CA SER A 99 -5.29 0.33 -1.97
C SER A 99 -4.71 1.75 -2.00
N SER A 100 -3.71 2.02 -1.16
CA SER A 100 -3.05 3.33 -1.07
C SER A 100 -2.28 3.68 -2.35
N LEU A 101 -1.56 2.73 -2.95
CA LEU A 101 -0.92 2.87 -4.25
C LEU A 101 -1.96 3.15 -5.34
N THR A 102 -3.07 2.40 -5.35
CA THR A 102 -4.15 2.59 -6.32
C THR A 102 -4.72 4.00 -6.25
N SER A 103 -4.99 4.50 -5.04
CA SER A 103 -5.45 5.87 -4.85
C SER A 103 -4.44 6.88 -5.39
N ALA A 104 -3.18 6.80 -4.96
CA ALA A 104 -2.15 7.77 -5.33
C ALA A 104 -1.89 7.81 -6.85
N TYR A 105 -1.72 6.63 -7.46
CA TYR A 105 -1.47 6.53 -8.89
C TYR A 105 -2.67 6.90 -9.73
N THR A 106 -3.90 6.57 -9.29
CA THR A 106 -5.11 7.01 -10.00
C THR A 106 -5.20 8.53 -10.03
N THR A 107 -4.96 9.18 -8.89
CA THR A 107 -4.91 10.65 -8.83
C THR A 107 -3.85 11.22 -9.78
N ALA A 108 -2.65 10.64 -9.80
CA ALA A 108 -1.57 11.08 -10.68
C ALA A 108 -1.92 10.90 -12.17
N ILE A 109 -2.54 9.77 -12.54
CA ILE A 109 -3.00 9.49 -13.92
C ILE A 109 -4.07 10.50 -14.34
N LEU A 110 -5.03 10.81 -13.47
CA LEU A 110 -6.10 11.77 -13.76
C LEU A 110 -5.58 13.21 -13.89
N ARG A 111 -4.44 13.52 -13.27
CA ARG A 111 -3.78 14.84 -13.36
C ARG A 111 -2.79 14.94 -14.52
N ALA A 112 -2.45 13.84 -15.19
CA ALA A 112 -1.52 13.83 -16.30
C ALA A 112 -2.02 14.76 -17.43
N THR A 113 -1.10 15.54 -17.99
CA THR A 113 -1.41 16.54 -19.03
C THR A 113 -1.41 15.95 -20.43
N SER A 114 -0.91 14.72 -20.57
CA SER A 114 -0.77 14.05 -21.86
C SER A 114 -0.98 12.54 -21.74
N ALA A 115 -1.45 11.92 -22.83
CA ALA A 115 -1.62 10.47 -22.89
C ALA A 115 -0.30 9.69 -22.66
N PRO A 116 0.87 10.11 -23.21
CA PRO A 116 2.14 9.43 -22.92
C PRO A 116 2.56 9.52 -21.44
N GLU A 117 2.25 10.63 -20.77
CA GLU A 117 2.47 10.77 -19.32
C GLU A 117 1.57 9.80 -18.54
N ALA A 118 0.26 9.79 -18.82
CA ALA A 118 -0.69 8.88 -18.19
C ALA A 118 -0.31 7.41 -18.37
N GLN A 119 0.13 7.02 -19.58
CA GLN A 119 0.58 5.66 -19.88
C GLN A 119 1.83 5.26 -19.10
N ARG A 120 2.82 6.15 -18.98
CA ARG A 120 4.02 5.89 -18.17
C ARG A 120 3.66 5.72 -16.70
N THR A 121 2.78 6.57 -16.17
CA THR A 121 2.31 6.49 -14.79
C THR A 121 1.53 5.19 -14.54
N LEU A 122 0.67 4.77 -15.48
CA LEU A 122 -0.03 3.50 -15.41
C LEU A 122 0.93 2.29 -15.40
N ALA A 123 1.97 2.31 -16.23
CA ALA A 123 2.96 1.23 -16.25
C ALA A 123 3.72 1.14 -14.92
N ARG A 124 4.09 2.28 -14.31
CA ARG A 124 4.72 2.32 -12.99
C ARG A 124 3.81 1.78 -11.89
N PHE A 125 2.53 2.14 -11.93
CA PHE A 125 1.52 1.61 -11.02
C PHE A 125 1.44 0.08 -11.10
N GLN A 126 1.32 -0.45 -12.32
CA GLN A 126 1.22 -1.89 -12.57
C GLN A 126 2.44 -2.64 -12.03
N ASP A 127 3.64 -2.14 -12.31
CA ASP A 127 4.89 -2.72 -11.81
C ASP A 127 4.95 -2.68 -10.28
N SER A 128 4.66 -1.54 -9.67
CA SER A 128 4.65 -1.37 -8.22
C SER A 128 3.69 -2.33 -7.52
N VAL A 129 2.44 -2.41 -7.99
CA VAL A 129 1.45 -3.33 -7.41
C VAL A 129 1.85 -4.78 -7.62
N GLN A 130 2.34 -5.15 -8.79
CA GLN A 130 2.79 -6.51 -9.08
C GLN A 130 3.89 -6.94 -8.10
N GLN A 131 4.88 -6.08 -7.85
CA GLN A 131 5.95 -6.36 -6.88
C GLN A 131 5.45 -6.56 -5.43
N ILE A 132 4.40 -5.85 -5.01
CA ILE A 132 3.79 -6.03 -3.69
C ILE A 132 2.97 -7.30 -3.63
N VAL A 133 2.16 -7.57 -4.66
CA VAL A 133 1.31 -8.76 -4.75
C VAL A 133 2.17 -10.03 -4.78
N ASP A 134 3.25 -10.03 -5.57
CA ASP A 134 4.17 -11.18 -5.65
C ASP A 134 4.89 -11.42 -4.32
N PHE A 135 5.28 -10.34 -3.64
CA PHE A 135 5.84 -10.46 -2.30
C PHE A 135 4.84 -11.04 -1.29
N ALA A 136 3.60 -10.55 -1.29
CA ALA A 136 2.54 -11.05 -0.42
C ALA A 136 2.22 -12.53 -0.70
N LYS A 137 2.10 -12.91 -1.98
CA LYS A 137 1.87 -14.29 -2.40
C LYS A 137 3.01 -15.24 -2.04
N SER A 138 4.24 -14.72 -2.01
CA SER A 138 5.42 -15.56 -1.71
C SER A 138 5.47 -16.04 -0.26
N GLY A 139 4.74 -15.39 0.67
CA GLY A 139 4.80 -15.70 2.10
C GLY A 139 6.17 -15.42 2.75
N LYS A 140 7.14 -14.85 2.03
CA LYS A 140 8.51 -14.62 2.49
C LYS A 140 8.65 -13.69 3.69
N PHE A 141 7.60 -12.97 4.05
CA PHE A 141 7.57 -12.17 5.28
C PHE A 141 7.51 -13.03 6.55
N LEU A 142 7.14 -14.32 6.44
CA LEU A 142 7.20 -15.29 7.54
C LEU A 142 8.60 -15.92 7.69
N THR A 143 9.40 -15.97 6.63
CA THR A 143 10.71 -16.66 6.62
C THR A 143 11.86 -15.76 7.07
N GLY A 144 11.64 -14.90 8.07
CA GLY A 144 12.72 -14.29 8.84
C GLY A 144 13.49 -15.27 9.74
N LEU A 145 13.66 -16.52 9.28
CA LEU A 145 14.33 -17.64 9.93
C LEU A 145 15.33 -18.21 8.93
N ALA A 146 16.47 -17.53 8.82
CA ALA A 146 17.79 -18.12 8.59
C ALA A 146 18.82 -17.15 9.18
#